data_AF-A0A1E1WXU9-F1
#
_entry.id   AF-A0A1E1WXU9-F1
#
_cell.length_a   1.000
_cell.length_b   1.000
_cell.length_c   1.000
_cell.angle_alpha   90.00
_cell.angle_beta   90.00
_cell.angle_gamma   90.00
#
_symmetry.space_group_name_H-M   'P 1'
#
loop_
_entity.id
_entity.type
_entity.pdbx_description
1 polymer ?
#
loop_
_entity_poly.entity_id
_entity_poly.type
_entity_poly.pdbx_seq_one_letter_code
_entity_poly.pdbx_strand_id
1 'polypeptide(L)'
;DLVLLRVSALLWIPENWICIVSKFVCTEVVNETFYRSQEYWIPGNKQEKRKRKPGRLLLQHRVIHTPGEYTKVNTTMMSLQGNYSYPTAQVFFADDDCMVIETPSGYPWLGKPACALWVTAEALHRPNKHCHFILFAMCKTPIYNAYDYEQKRCENWKLPYDKNTVRTLDTLME
;
A
#
# COMPACT_ATOMS: atom_id res chain seq x y z
N ASP A 1 3.52 9.36 -6.83
CA ASP A 1 2.81 8.67 -5.73
C ASP A 1 2.17 7.39 -6.22
N LEU A 2 1.88 6.46 -5.32
CA LEU A 2 1.21 5.20 -5.66
C LEU A 2 -0.17 5.14 -5.02
N VAL A 3 -1.18 4.74 -5.79
CA VAL A 3 -2.56 4.56 -5.35
C VAL A 3 -2.86 3.07 -5.32
N LEU A 4 -3.51 2.61 -4.24
CA LEU A 4 -3.97 1.23 -4.19
C LEU A 4 -5.17 1.06 -5.12
N LEU A 5 -4.96 0.36 -6.23
CA LEU A 5 -6.00 0.13 -7.22
C LEU A 5 -6.83 -1.11 -6.88
N ARG A 6 -6.15 -2.24 -6.64
CA ARG A 6 -6.80 -3.54 -6.40
C ARG A 6 -6.05 -4.34 -5.34
N VAL A 7 -6.76 -5.20 -4.63
CA VAL A 7 -6.19 -6.03 -3.56
C VAL A 7 -6.98 -7.32 -3.40
N SER A 8 -6.33 -8.41 -2.99
CA SER A 8 -7.02 -9.65 -2.62
C SER A 8 -8.01 -9.39 -1.47
N ALA A 9 -9.30 -9.68 -1.70
CA ALA A 9 -10.39 -9.25 -0.82
C ALA A 9 -10.32 -9.85 0.60
N LEU A 10 -9.70 -11.04 0.76
CA LEU A 10 -9.53 -11.70 2.06
C LEU A 10 -8.79 -10.82 3.09
N LEU A 11 -7.90 -9.94 2.62
CA LEU A 11 -7.12 -9.06 3.48
C LEU A 11 -7.62 -7.62 3.45
N TRP A 12 -8.65 -7.32 2.66
CA TRP A 12 -9.21 -5.99 2.59
C TRP A 12 -10.34 -5.85 3.59
N ILE A 13 -10.17 -4.94 4.55
CA ILE A 13 -11.19 -4.58 5.53
C ILE A 13 -11.58 -3.12 5.25
N PRO A 14 -12.58 -2.87 4.36
CA PRO A 14 -13.02 -1.52 4.02
C PRO A 14 -13.44 -0.68 5.23
N GLU A 15 -13.80 -1.33 6.34
CA GLU A 15 -14.16 -0.68 7.60
C GLU A 15 -12.97 -0.07 8.33
N ASN A 16 -11.74 -0.46 7.97
CA ASN A 16 -10.53 0.01 8.62
C ASN A 16 -9.85 1.10 7.80
N TRP A 17 -9.67 0.88 6.49
CA TRP A 17 -8.85 1.74 5.64
C TRP A 17 -9.51 1.97 4.29
N ILE A 18 -9.59 3.23 3.86
CA ILE A 18 -10.17 3.66 2.59
C ILE A 18 -9.26 4.74 1.97
N CYS A 19 -9.20 4.80 0.64
CA CYS A 19 -8.46 5.81 -0.12
C CYS A 19 -6.95 5.77 0.15
N ILE A 20 -6.36 4.56 0.21
CA ILE A 20 -4.95 4.42 0.55
C ILE A 20 -4.07 4.95 -0.60
N VAL A 21 -3.21 5.89 -0.24
CA VAL A 21 -2.14 6.42 -1.10
C VAL A 21 -0.80 6.22 -0.40
N SER A 22 0.19 5.76 -1.14
CA SER A 22 1.58 5.66 -0.69
C SER A 22 2.41 6.75 -1.36
N LYS A 23 2.93 7.68 -0.56
CA LYS A 23 3.80 8.79 -1.02
C LYS A 23 5.25 8.47 -0.73
N PHE A 24 6.13 8.81 -1.66
CA PHE A 24 7.56 8.72 -1.43
C PHE A 24 8.00 9.78 -0.41
N VAL A 25 8.88 9.42 0.52
CA VAL A 25 9.45 10.38 1.49
C VAL A 25 10.91 10.65 1.12
N CYS A 26 11.75 9.63 1.18
CA CYS A 26 13.18 9.75 0.96
C CYS A 26 13.82 8.38 0.67
N THR A 27 15.08 8.42 0.23
CA THR A 27 15.96 7.25 0.11
C THR A 27 17.02 7.34 1.19
N GLU A 28 17.21 6.24 1.93
CA GLU A 28 18.28 6.12 2.93
C GLU A 28 19.53 5.51 2.30
N VAL A 29 19.33 4.40 1.57
CA VAL A 29 20.39 3.71 0.83
C VAL A 29 19.92 3.53 -0.61
N VAL A 30 20.67 4.09 -1.55
CA VAL A 30 20.34 4.06 -2.98
C VAL A 30 20.14 2.61 -3.44
N ASN A 31 19.00 2.35 -4.09
CA ASN A 31 18.57 1.03 -4.59
C ASN A 31 18.36 -0.06 -3.54
N GLU A 32 18.49 0.23 -2.25
CA GLU A 32 18.28 -0.77 -1.19
C GLU A 32 17.16 -0.33 -0.24
N THR A 33 17.25 0.87 0.34
CA THR A 33 16.36 1.29 1.42
C THR A 33 15.73 2.64 1.16
N PHE A 34 14.40 2.70 1.24
CA PHE A 34 13.64 3.93 1.07
C PHE A 34 12.43 4.00 2.00
N TYR A 35 11.96 5.21 2.25
CA TYR A 35 10.80 5.47 3.09
C TYR A 35 9.60 5.93 2.26
N ARG A 36 8.43 5.43 2.62
CA ARG A 36 7.15 5.90 2.09
C ARG A 36 6.18 6.18 3.22
N SER A 37 5.31 7.15 3.02
CA SER A 37 4.18 7.37 3.91
C SER A 37 2.92 6.79 3.29
N GLN A 38 2.20 5.95 4.03
CA GLN A 38 0.85 5.54 3.65
C GLN A 38 -0.17 6.43 4.34
N GLU A 39 -1.01 7.05 3.54
CA GLU A 39 -2.05 7.98 3.96
C GLU A 39 -3.42 7.39 3.59
N TYR A 40 -4.36 7.42 4.53
CA TYR A 40 -5.68 6.81 4.34
C TYR A 40 -6.73 7.42 5.27
N TRP A 41 -7.99 7.10 5.01
CA TRP A 41 -9.10 7.42 5.90
C TRP A 41 -9.53 6.19 6.69
N ILE A 42 -9.70 6.36 7.99
CA ILE A 42 -10.44 5.43 8.84
C ILE A 42 -11.91 5.86 8.81
N PRO A 43 -12.82 5.06 8.23
CA PRO A 43 -14.22 5.44 8.15
C PRO A 43 -14.84 5.55 9.54
N GLY A 44 -15.81 6.44 9.67
CA GLY A 44 -16.60 6.54 10.89
C GLY A 44 -17.58 5.37 11.03
N ASN A 45 -17.90 5.00 12.25
CA ASN A 45 -18.96 4.04 12.55
C ASN A 45 -20.17 4.80 13.12
N LYS A 46 -21.30 4.80 12.38
CA LYS A 46 -22.53 5.47 12.79
C LYS A 46 -23.13 4.87 14.07
N GLN A 47 -23.06 3.54 14.23
CA GLN A 47 -23.57 2.85 15.42
C GLN A 47 -22.78 3.26 16.67
N GLU A 48 -21.46 3.37 16.54
CA GLU A 48 -20.57 3.78 17.64
C GLU A 48 -20.37 5.30 17.75
N LYS A 49 -21.08 6.09 16.93
CA LYS A 49 -20.91 7.56 16.79
C LYS A 49 -19.44 7.99 16.54
N ARG A 50 -18.62 7.11 15.98
CA ARG A 50 -17.23 7.42 15.64
C ARG A 50 -17.20 8.26 14.37
N LYS A 51 -16.58 9.44 14.45
CA LYS A 51 -16.31 10.27 13.27
C LYS A 51 -15.15 9.67 12.47
N ARG A 52 -15.15 9.91 11.16
CA ARG A 52 -14.03 9.63 10.26
C ARG A 52 -12.76 10.29 10.79
N LYS A 53 -11.62 9.62 10.70
CA LYS A 53 -10.31 10.17 11.10
C LYS A 53 -9.24 9.88 10.04
N PRO A 54 -8.29 10.80 9.82
CA PRO A 54 -7.16 10.52 8.96
C PRO A 54 -6.22 9.52 9.65
N GLY A 55 -5.62 8.64 8.87
CA GLY A 55 -4.57 7.72 9.28
C GLY A 55 -3.31 7.95 8.46
N ARG A 56 -2.16 7.80 9.10
CA ARG A 56 -0.85 7.92 8.47
C ARG A 56 0.11 6.90 9.08
N LEU A 57 0.81 6.17 8.21
CA LEU A 57 1.91 5.30 8.58
C LEU A 57 3.18 5.76 7.88
N LEU A 58 4.31 5.64 8.56
CA LEU A 58 5.64 5.75 7.96
C LEU A 58 6.20 4.35 7.81
N LEU A 59 6.56 3.98 6.58
CA LEU A 59 7.05 2.66 6.24
C LEU A 59 8.47 2.78 5.68
N GLN A 60 9.40 2.06 6.28
CA GLN A 60 10.70 1.76 5.70
C GLN A 60 10.57 0.52 4.83
N HIS A 61 11.07 0.59 3.61
CA HIS A 61 11.12 -0.54 2.69
C HIS A 61 12.59 -0.85 2.39
N ARG A 62 12.96 -2.12 2.57
CA ARG A 62 14.28 -2.65 2.19
C ARG A 62 14.11 -3.67 1.06
N VAL A 63 14.68 -3.37 -0.09
CA VAL A 63 14.69 -4.21 -1.28
C VAL A 63 15.77 -5.27 -1.12
N ILE A 64 15.41 -6.52 -1.42
CA ILE A 64 16.29 -7.68 -1.32
C ILE A 64 16.35 -8.32 -2.70
N HIS A 65 17.55 -8.33 -3.29
CA HIS A 65 17.82 -8.97 -4.55
C HIS A 65 18.67 -10.22 -4.32
N THR A 66 18.10 -11.38 -4.63
CA THR A 66 18.81 -12.66 -4.62
C THR A 66 18.84 -13.19 -6.06
N PRO A 67 20.02 -13.44 -6.66
CA PRO A 67 20.11 -13.98 -8.01
C PRO A 67 19.30 -15.27 -8.18
N GLY A 68 18.48 -15.34 -9.23
CA GLY A 68 17.61 -16.49 -9.51
C GLY A 68 16.29 -16.51 -8.73
N GLU A 69 16.05 -15.55 -7.84
CA GLU A 69 14.78 -15.39 -7.13
C GLU A 69 14.04 -14.12 -7.55
N TYR A 70 12.77 -14.04 -7.19
CA TYR A 70 12.02 -12.80 -7.28
C TYR A 70 12.58 -11.74 -6.33
N THR A 71 12.49 -10.48 -6.72
CA THR A 71 12.77 -9.36 -5.82
C THR A 71 11.81 -9.41 -4.65
N LYS A 72 12.35 -9.22 -3.44
CA LYS A 72 11.57 -9.19 -2.20
C LYS A 72 11.70 -7.83 -1.53
N VAL A 73 10.71 -7.47 -0.73
CA VAL A 73 10.70 -6.24 0.05
C VAL A 73 10.39 -6.58 1.50
N ASN A 74 11.30 -6.22 2.39
CA ASN A 74 11.02 -6.17 3.82
C ASN A 74 10.42 -4.80 4.15
N THR A 75 9.32 -4.77 4.88
CA THR A 75 8.63 -3.52 5.23
C THR A 75 8.57 -3.38 6.74
N THR A 76 9.03 -2.26 7.27
CA THR A 76 8.99 -1.93 8.70
C THR A 76 8.16 -0.68 8.91
N MET A 77 7.11 -0.80 9.72
CA MET A 77 6.34 0.35 10.20
C MET A 77 7.10 1.04 11.31
N MET A 78 7.40 2.33 11.09
CA MET A 78 8.10 3.19 12.03
C MET A 78 7.10 3.86 12.97
N SER A 79 7.31 3.77 14.28
CA SER A 79 6.45 4.44 15.26
C SER A 79 7.22 4.84 16.52
N LEU A 80 6.72 5.82 17.25
CA LEU A 80 7.31 6.26 18.52
C LEU A 80 7.26 5.17 19.61
N GLN A 81 6.30 4.25 19.51
CA GLN A 81 6.11 3.16 20.47
C GLN A 81 6.98 1.93 20.15
N GLY A 82 7.70 1.96 19.03
CA GLY A 82 8.52 0.85 18.53
C GLY A 82 8.21 0.49 17.09
N ASN A 83 9.18 -0.14 16.45
CA ASN A 83 9.06 -0.53 15.05
C ASN A 83 8.42 -1.92 14.93
N TYR A 84 7.58 -2.09 13.90
CA TYR A 84 6.98 -3.38 13.58
C TYR A 84 7.37 -3.82 12.17
N SER A 85 8.09 -4.92 12.05
CA SER A 85 8.48 -5.49 10.75
C SER A 85 7.45 -6.52 10.28
N TYR A 86 6.93 -6.29 9.09
CA TYR A 86 6.08 -7.26 8.41
C TYR A 86 6.91 -8.42 7.86
N PRO A 87 6.30 -9.60 7.64
CA PRO A 87 6.89 -10.64 6.82
C PRO A 87 7.37 -10.09 5.46
N THR A 88 8.47 -10.64 4.97
CA THR A 88 9.03 -10.28 3.66
C THR A 88 8.03 -10.59 2.56
N ALA A 89 7.75 -9.59 1.71
CA ALA A 89 6.79 -9.70 0.61
C ALA A 89 7.50 -9.85 -0.73
N GLN A 90 6.99 -10.74 -1.58
CA GLN A 90 7.49 -10.90 -2.94
C GLN A 90 6.91 -9.85 -3.90
N VAL A 91 7.75 -9.25 -4.75
CA VAL A 91 7.30 -8.41 -5.88
C VAL A 91 7.14 -9.30 -7.10
N PHE A 92 5.91 -9.51 -7.55
CA PHE A 92 5.61 -10.31 -8.73
C PHE A 92 5.87 -9.56 -10.03
N PHE A 93 5.65 -8.25 -10.01
CA PHE A 93 5.90 -7.36 -11.13
C PHE A 93 6.00 -5.92 -10.67
N ALA A 94 6.89 -5.14 -11.30
CA ALA A 94 6.95 -3.70 -11.14
C ALA A 94 7.51 -3.07 -12.42
N ASP A 95 6.92 -1.96 -12.83
CA ASP A 95 7.42 -1.08 -13.88
C ASP A 95 7.17 0.39 -13.48
N ASP A 96 7.32 1.31 -14.44
CA ASP A 96 7.15 2.74 -14.21
C ASP A 96 5.70 3.14 -13.83
N ASP A 97 4.71 2.29 -14.15
CA ASP A 97 3.28 2.60 -14.00
C ASP A 97 2.61 1.83 -12.86
N CYS A 98 3.09 0.63 -12.52
CA CYS A 98 2.42 -0.23 -11.55
C CYS A 98 3.37 -1.17 -10.81
N MET A 99 2.87 -1.69 -9.69
CA MET A 99 3.53 -2.74 -8.91
C MET A 99 2.50 -3.74 -8.39
N VAL A 100 2.76 -5.02 -8.63
CA VAL A 100 2.04 -6.16 -8.04
C VAL A 100 2.94 -6.79 -6.98
N ILE A 101 2.53 -6.65 -5.72
CA ILE A 101 3.30 -7.12 -4.56
C ILE A 101 2.42 -7.98 -3.66
N GLU A 102 3.03 -9.00 -3.07
CA GLU A 102 2.41 -9.78 -2.02
C GLU A 102 2.02 -8.89 -0.83
N THR A 103 0.85 -9.14 -0.27
CA THR A 103 0.41 -8.54 0.99
C THR A 103 0.67 -9.56 2.10
N PRO A 104 1.22 -9.16 3.25
CA PRO A 104 1.46 -10.08 4.35
C PRO A 104 0.19 -10.86 4.70
N SER A 105 0.20 -12.17 4.47
CA SER A 105 -0.92 -13.06 4.79
C SER A 105 -0.44 -14.14 5.74
N GLY A 106 -1.20 -14.42 6.79
CA GLY A 106 -0.83 -15.41 7.82
C GLY A 106 -0.89 -16.88 7.36
N TYR A 107 -1.15 -17.15 6.08
CA TYR A 107 -1.43 -18.49 5.58
C TYR A 107 -0.70 -18.78 4.24
N PRO A 108 0.63 -18.99 4.27
CA PRO A 108 1.43 -19.22 3.06
C PRO A 108 1.17 -20.58 2.38
N TRP A 109 0.42 -21.49 3.00
CA TRP A 109 0.39 -22.91 2.62
C TRP A 109 -0.72 -23.30 1.63
N LEU A 110 -1.60 -22.39 1.20
CA LEU A 110 -2.77 -22.73 0.38
C LEU A 110 -2.97 -21.78 -0.82
N GLY A 111 -2.32 -22.15 -1.93
CA GLY A 111 -2.57 -21.62 -3.27
C GLY A 111 -1.86 -20.31 -3.57
N LYS A 112 -2.50 -19.46 -4.37
CA LYS A 112 -1.98 -18.14 -4.72
C LYS A 112 -1.89 -17.25 -3.46
N PRO A 113 -0.84 -16.43 -3.33
CA PRO A 113 -0.72 -15.47 -2.23
C PRO A 113 -1.72 -14.33 -2.37
N ALA A 114 -2.04 -13.68 -1.25
CA ALA A 114 -2.77 -12.42 -1.31
C ALA A 114 -1.83 -11.32 -1.82
N CYS A 115 -2.33 -10.44 -2.68
CA CYS A 115 -1.52 -9.35 -3.23
C CYS A 115 -2.27 -8.03 -3.29
N ALA A 116 -1.52 -6.97 -3.55
CA ALA A 116 -2.01 -5.66 -3.93
C ALA A 116 -1.42 -5.23 -5.29
N LEU A 117 -2.24 -4.56 -6.08
CA LEU A 117 -1.84 -3.80 -7.26
C LEU A 117 -1.86 -2.31 -6.91
N TRP A 118 -0.67 -1.72 -6.90
CA TRP A 118 -0.43 -0.30 -6.77
C TRP A 118 -0.18 0.29 -8.15
N VAL A 119 -0.68 1.49 -8.42
CA VAL A 119 -0.47 2.20 -9.68
C VAL A 119 -0.05 3.64 -9.42
N THR A 120 0.66 4.25 -10.35
CA THR A 120 0.93 5.69 -10.29
C THR A 120 -0.36 6.50 -10.42
N ALA A 121 -0.35 7.75 -9.95
CA ALA A 121 -1.50 8.63 -10.07
C ALA A 121 -1.86 8.90 -11.56
N GLU A 122 -0.83 8.95 -12.40
CA GLU A 122 -0.91 9.14 -13.84
C GLU A 122 -1.56 7.92 -14.53
N ALA A 123 -1.17 6.71 -14.14
CA ALA A 123 -1.70 5.47 -14.72
C ALA A 123 -3.08 5.08 -14.16
N LEU A 124 -3.58 5.74 -13.11
CA LEU A 124 -4.79 5.33 -12.37
C LEU A 124 -6.04 5.22 -13.25
N HIS A 125 -6.23 6.16 -14.19
CA HIS A 125 -7.40 6.18 -15.08
C HIS A 125 -7.28 5.22 -16.27
N ARG A 126 -6.05 4.79 -16.58
CA ARG A 126 -5.78 3.87 -17.69
C ARG A 126 -4.62 2.94 -17.32
N PRO A 127 -4.82 2.06 -16.32
CA PRO A 127 -3.77 1.18 -15.85
C PRO A 127 -3.38 0.20 -16.95
N ASN A 128 -2.09 -0.11 -17.04
CA ASN A 128 -1.61 -1.02 -18.07
C ASN A 128 -2.24 -2.41 -17.92
N LYS A 129 -2.64 -2.99 -19.04
CA LYS A 129 -3.38 -4.27 -19.08
C LYS A 129 -2.55 -5.42 -18.50
N HIS A 130 -1.23 -5.40 -18.66
CA HIS A 130 -0.36 -6.45 -18.12
C HIS A 130 -0.34 -6.46 -16.60
N CYS A 131 -0.42 -5.30 -15.93
CA CYS A 131 -0.51 -5.22 -14.46
C CYS A 131 -1.72 -5.99 -13.93
N HIS A 132 -2.87 -5.83 -14.59
CA HIS A 132 -4.09 -6.57 -14.26
C HIS A 132 -3.94 -8.06 -14.55
N PHE A 133 -3.41 -8.41 -15.72
CA PHE A 133 -3.19 -9.81 -16.09
C PHE A 133 -2.32 -10.52 -15.05
N ILE A 134 -1.19 -9.91 -14.66
CA ILE A 134 -0.27 -10.47 -13.66
C ILE A 134 -0.95 -10.58 -12.30
N LEU A 135 -1.70 -9.57 -11.86
CA LEU A 135 -2.47 -9.64 -10.61
C LEU A 135 -3.41 -10.85 -10.61
N PHE A 136 -4.22 -11.05 -11.65
CA PHE A 136 -5.15 -12.19 -11.71
C PHE A 136 -4.43 -13.55 -11.87
N ALA A 137 -3.30 -13.57 -12.56
CA ALA A 137 -2.49 -14.77 -12.75
C ALA A 137 -1.81 -15.21 -11.45
N MET A 138 -1.27 -14.28 -10.67
CA MET A 138 -0.43 -14.58 -9.51
C MET A 138 -1.19 -14.59 -8.18
N CYS A 139 -2.27 -13.82 -8.06
CA CYS A 139 -2.82 -13.48 -6.75
C CYS A 139 -4.14 -14.18 -6.43
N LYS A 140 -4.41 -14.30 -5.13
CA LYS A 140 -5.59 -14.96 -4.59
C LYS A 140 -6.84 -14.17 -4.90
N THR A 141 -7.83 -14.84 -5.48
CA THR A 141 -9.17 -14.31 -5.74
C THR A 141 -10.11 -14.54 -4.55
N PRO A 142 -11.18 -13.74 -4.39
CA PRO A 142 -11.56 -12.61 -5.24
C PRO A 142 -10.68 -11.37 -5.05
N ILE A 143 -10.63 -10.51 -6.06
CA ILE A 143 -9.89 -9.24 -6.05
C ILE A 143 -10.87 -8.10 -5.85
N TYR A 144 -10.68 -7.32 -4.80
CA TYR A 144 -11.41 -6.09 -4.53
C TYR A 144 -10.85 -4.93 -5.35
N ASN A 145 -11.71 -4.14 -6.00
CA ASN A 145 -11.31 -2.92 -6.70
C ASN A 145 -11.42 -1.72 -5.74
N ALA A 146 -10.34 -1.47 -5.00
CA ALA A 146 -10.28 -0.42 -4.01
C ALA A 146 -10.60 0.95 -4.62
N TYR A 147 -10.05 1.25 -5.79
CA TYR A 147 -10.31 2.52 -6.45
C TYR A 147 -11.81 2.69 -6.80
N ASP A 148 -12.41 1.77 -7.56
CA ASP A 148 -13.79 1.94 -8.04
C ASP A 148 -14.81 1.97 -6.88
N TYR A 149 -14.65 1.08 -5.90
CA TYR A 149 -15.60 1.00 -4.78
C TYR A 149 -15.50 2.19 -3.83
N GLU A 150 -14.34 2.84 -3.77
CA GLU A 150 -14.07 3.92 -2.81
C GLU A 150 -14.07 5.30 -3.47
N GLN A 151 -14.05 5.38 -4.82
CA GLN A 151 -13.89 6.60 -5.60
C GLN A 151 -14.78 7.75 -5.10
N LYS A 152 -16.10 7.51 -5.01
CA LYS A 152 -17.05 8.54 -4.54
C LYS A 152 -16.73 9.04 -3.13
N ARG A 153 -16.21 8.18 -2.25
CA ARG A 153 -15.80 8.59 -0.91
C ARG A 153 -14.51 9.38 -0.98
N CYS A 154 -13.53 8.94 -1.76
CA CYS A 154 -12.23 9.59 -1.90
C CYS A 154 -12.33 10.99 -2.51
N GLU A 155 -13.16 11.17 -3.53
CA GLU A 155 -13.43 12.48 -4.14
C GLU A 155 -14.08 13.45 -3.14
N ASN A 156 -15.09 12.98 -2.40
CA ASN A 156 -15.79 13.80 -1.41
C ASN A 156 -14.92 14.13 -0.18
N TRP A 157 -14.05 13.22 0.22
CA TRP A 157 -13.27 13.35 1.46
C TRP A 157 -11.95 14.07 1.27
N LYS A 158 -11.45 14.16 0.02
CA LYS A 158 -10.11 14.60 -0.35
C LYS A 158 -9.02 13.76 0.33
N LEU A 159 -7.76 13.90 -0.09
CA LEU A 159 -6.66 13.19 0.57
C LEU A 159 -6.51 13.69 2.02
N PRO A 160 -6.22 12.80 2.98
CA PRO A 160 -6.18 13.16 4.40
C PRO A 160 -5.04 14.12 4.77
N TYR A 161 -3.97 14.17 3.96
CA TYR A 161 -2.86 15.11 4.14
C TYR A 161 -2.51 15.76 2.79
N ASP A 162 -2.85 17.04 2.64
CA ASP A 162 -2.36 17.88 1.55
C ASP A 162 -0.94 18.39 1.86
N LYS A 163 -0.20 18.85 0.85
CA LYS A 163 1.25 19.14 0.81
C LYS A 163 1.82 20.05 1.91
N ASN A 164 1.00 20.59 2.80
CA ASN A 164 1.40 21.55 3.85
C ASN A 164 1.64 20.93 5.24
N THR A 165 1.48 19.61 5.41
CA THR A 165 1.59 18.92 6.72
C THR A 165 2.88 18.10 6.85
N VAL A 166 4.02 18.70 6.54
CA VAL A 166 5.37 18.11 6.68
C VAL A 166 6.11 18.78 7.84
N ARG A 167 5.71 18.49 9.08
CA ARG A 167 6.45 18.93 10.29
C ARG A 167 6.70 17.83 11.32
N THR A 168 6.15 16.64 11.12
CA THR A 168 6.22 15.54 12.11
C THR A 168 7.14 14.39 11.68
N LEU A 169 7.63 14.42 10.43
CA LEU A 169 8.54 13.39 9.91
C LEU A 169 9.99 13.66 10.29
N ASP A 170 10.37 14.94 10.37
CA ASP A 170 11.73 15.35 10.72
C ASP A 170 12.15 14.77 12.09
N THR A 171 11.23 14.73 13.06
CA THR A 171 11.50 14.21 14.42
C THR A 171 11.63 12.68 14.49
N LEU A 172 11.20 11.93 13.46
CA LEU A 172 11.38 10.46 13.41
C LEU A 172 12.60 10.06 12.58
N MET A 173 13.17 11.00 11.84
CA MET A 173 14.33 10.79 10.96
C MET A 173 15.62 11.43 11.49
N GLU A 174 15.53 12.20 12.58
CA GLU A 174 16.66 12.68 13.40
C GLU A 174 17.06 11.63 14.45
#